data_AF-A0A2R6QE65-F1
#
_entry.id   AF-A0A2R6QE65-F1
#
_cell.length_a   1.000
_cell.length_b   1.000
_cell.length_c   1.000
_cell.angle_alpha   90.00
_cell.angle_beta   90.00
_cell.angle_gamma   90.00
#
_symmetry.space_group_name_H-M   'P 1'
#
loop_
_entity.id
_entity.type
_entity.pdbx_description
1 polymer ?
#
loop_
_entity_poly.entity_id
_entity_poly.type
_entity_poly.pdbx_seq_one_letter_code
_entity_poly.pdbx_strand_id
1 'polypeptide(L)'
;MPVLSGVLYILDSTSFDSPSFWVPYKQELQPMEEDDTVIPQQNQEDFGKSLYGCEHYRRRCKLRAPCCDQIFSCRHCHNAATSALSNPKDHHELVRRNVSRVICAVCDTEQQVAHVCSKCGVKMGEYFCEICRFYEDDTSKGQFHCDDCGICRVGGCENFFHCKKCASCYSVELRDNHLCVENSMKHHCPICYEYLFDSVQSTTIMKCGHTMHYNCFQEMINQNQYRCPICSKSVVDMSRTWERLEEEIEATAMPEEYHYDVPILCNDCNNTSRAFFHIFGHKCSHCKSYNTRVVAGTDDNHQRPSPADQNS
;
A
#
# COMPACT_ATOMS: atom_id res chain seq x y z
N MET A 1 -3.89 -35.29 53.73
CA MET A 1 -4.37 -35.69 55.07
C MET A 1 -4.78 -34.43 55.81
N PRO A 2 -5.92 -34.37 56.52
CA PRO A 2 -7.19 -35.11 56.40
C PRO A 2 -8.21 -34.23 55.60
N VAL A 3 -9.55 -34.36 55.53
CA VAL A 3 -10.54 -35.46 55.36
C VAL A 3 -11.80 -34.87 54.65
N LEU A 4 -12.58 -35.61 53.83
CA LEU A 4 -13.95 -36.17 54.09
C LEU A 4 -15.00 -35.22 54.71
N SER A 5 -16.32 -35.34 54.47
CA SER A 5 -17.15 -36.03 53.46
C SER A 5 -18.63 -35.81 53.83
N GLY A 6 -19.54 -35.82 52.84
CA GLY A 6 -20.85 -36.46 53.03
C GLY A 6 -22.12 -35.65 52.70
N VAL A 7 -23.26 -36.30 52.44
CA VAL A 7 -23.54 -37.75 52.27
C VAL A 7 -24.93 -37.91 51.58
N LEU A 8 -25.07 -38.91 50.68
CA LEU A 8 -26.26 -39.67 50.19
C LEU A 8 -27.59 -38.93 49.87
N TYR A 9 -28.37 -39.32 48.84
CA TYR A 9 -29.13 -40.59 48.69
C TYR A 9 -28.92 -41.22 47.27
N ILE A 10 -28.67 -42.52 47.08
CA ILE A 10 -29.54 -43.73 47.25
C ILE A 10 -30.69 -43.75 46.21
N LEU A 11 -30.94 -44.79 45.38
CA LEU A 11 -30.28 -46.09 45.08
C LEU A 11 -30.80 -46.64 43.71
N ASP A 12 -30.04 -47.53 43.06
CA ASP A 12 -30.41 -48.78 42.32
C ASP A 12 -31.69 -48.91 41.42
N SER A 13 -31.75 -49.77 40.38
CA SER A 13 -30.77 -50.67 39.73
C SER A 13 -31.30 -51.22 38.37
N THR A 14 -30.39 -51.75 37.53
CA THR A 14 -30.53 -52.86 36.53
C THR A 14 -31.90 -53.19 35.91
N SER A 15 -32.06 -53.41 34.60
CA SER A 15 -31.45 -54.56 33.88
C SER A 15 -31.62 -54.51 32.34
N PHE A 16 -30.89 -55.40 31.65
CA PHE A 16 -31.06 -55.76 30.22
C PHE A 16 -32.39 -56.49 29.95
N ASP A 17 -33.04 -56.22 28.81
CA ASP A 17 -33.09 -57.14 27.64
C ASP A 17 -34.17 -56.72 26.62
N SER A 18 -33.86 -56.91 25.34
CA SER A 18 -34.78 -56.67 24.21
C SER A 18 -35.60 -57.92 23.86
N PRO A 19 -36.84 -57.75 23.38
CA PRO A 19 -37.27 -58.57 22.25
C PRO A 19 -37.93 -57.77 21.11
N SER A 20 -37.70 -58.26 19.90
CA SER A 20 -38.25 -57.78 18.63
C SER A 20 -39.78 -57.91 18.52
N PHE A 21 -40.44 -56.91 17.94
CA PHE A 21 -41.73 -57.10 17.25
C PHE A 21 -41.78 -56.30 15.94
N TRP A 22 -42.07 -57.01 14.84
CA TRP A 22 -42.30 -56.44 13.51
C TRP A 22 -43.78 -56.10 13.33
N VAL A 23 -44.09 -54.92 12.80
CA VAL A 23 -45.38 -54.63 12.15
C VAL A 23 -45.11 -53.84 10.87
N PRO A 24 -45.56 -54.30 9.69
CA PRO A 24 -45.29 -53.61 8.43
C PRO A 24 -46.33 -52.53 8.16
N TYR A 25 -45.88 -51.32 7.80
CA TYR A 25 -46.72 -50.34 7.12
C TYR A 25 -46.21 -50.15 5.69
N LYS A 26 -46.98 -50.64 4.71
CA LYS A 26 -46.79 -50.27 3.31
C LYS A 26 -47.30 -48.85 3.13
N GLN A 27 -46.49 -47.98 2.55
CA GLN A 27 -47.01 -46.80 1.85
C GLN A 27 -46.39 -46.74 0.46
N GLU A 28 -47.24 -46.55 -0.54
CA GLU A 28 -46.95 -46.82 -1.94
C GLU A 28 -46.24 -45.63 -2.59
N LEU A 29 -45.30 -45.93 -3.49
CA LEU A 29 -44.64 -44.92 -4.32
C LEU A 29 -45.65 -44.38 -5.33
N GLN A 30 -46.09 -43.14 -5.14
CA GLN A 30 -46.78 -42.38 -6.17
C GLN A 30 -45.72 -41.74 -7.10
N PRO A 31 -45.87 -41.82 -8.44
CA PRO A 31 -44.98 -41.13 -9.35
C PRO A 31 -45.24 -39.63 -9.26
N MET A 32 -44.21 -38.86 -8.90
CA MET A 32 -44.26 -37.40 -9.06
C MET A 32 -44.03 -37.05 -10.53
N GLU A 33 -44.83 -36.10 -11.01
CA GLU A 33 -44.91 -35.68 -12.40
C GLU A 33 -43.59 -35.04 -12.88
N GLU A 34 -43.33 -35.10 -14.19
CA GLU A 34 -42.20 -34.39 -14.81
C GLU A 34 -42.44 -32.88 -14.76
N ASP A 35 -41.98 -32.24 -13.68
CA ASP A 35 -41.91 -30.79 -13.56
C ASP A 35 -40.80 -30.28 -14.48
N ASP A 36 -41.20 -29.73 -15.63
CA ASP A 36 -40.38 -29.05 -16.64
C ASP A 36 -39.81 -27.73 -16.07
N THR A 37 -39.05 -27.87 -14.98
CA THR A 37 -38.27 -26.78 -14.40
C THR A 37 -37.24 -26.34 -15.41
N VAL A 38 -37.49 -25.20 -16.04
CA VAL A 38 -36.50 -24.48 -16.83
C VAL A 38 -35.39 -24.01 -15.88
N ILE A 39 -34.44 -24.91 -15.60
CA ILE A 39 -33.18 -24.58 -14.94
C ILE A 39 -32.56 -23.45 -15.76
N PRO A 40 -32.34 -22.25 -15.20
CA PRO A 40 -31.67 -21.20 -15.93
C PRO A 40 -30.31 -21.75 -16.34
N GLN A 41 -30.07 -21.88 -17.64
CA GLN A 41 -28.77 -22.30 -18.16
C GLN A 41 -27.75 -21.25 -17.69
N GLN A 42 -27.03 -21.58 -16.60
CA GLN A 42 -25.88 -20.78 -16.19
C GLN A 42 -24.92 -20.80 -17.36
N ASN A 43 -24.65 -19.60 -17.91
CA ASN A 43 -23.76 -19.44 -19.04
C ASN A 43 -22.47 -20.21 -18.75
N GLN A 44 -22.10 -21.14 -19.63
CA GLN A 44 -20.99 -22.08 -19.41
C GLN A 44 -19.68 -21.34 -19.10
N GLU A 45 -19.52 -20.14 -19.64
CA GLU A 45 -18.37 -19.25 -19.42
C GLU A 45 -18.27 -18.70 -17.98
N ASP A 46 -19.41 -18.56 -17.30
CA ASP A 46 -19.56 -17.85 -16.02
C ASP A 46 -19.70 -18.83 -14.85
N PHE A 47 -19.65 -20.15 -15.12
CA PHE A 47 -19.67 -21.17 -14.08
C PHE A 47 -18.52 -20.98 -13.08
N GLY A 48 -18.86 -20.94 -11.79
CA GLY A 48 -17.90 -20.72 -10.71
C GLY A 48 -17.54 -19.25 -10.44
N LYS A 49 -18.17 -18.27 -11.10
CA LYS A 49 -17.86 -16.84 -10.95
C LYS A 49 -17.89 -16.39 -9.49
N SER A 50 -16.84 -15.69 -9.07
CA SER A 50 -16.59 -15.20 -7.70
C SER A 50 -16.42 -16.26 -6.60
N LEU A 51 -16.60 -17.56 -6.91
CA LEU A 51 -16.45 -18.67 -5.94
C LEU A 51 -14.98 -19.05 -5.70
N TYR A 52 -14.08 -18.68 -6.61
CA TYR A 52 -12.66 -19.04 -6.58
C TYR A 52 -11.75 -17.80 -6.44
N GLY A 53 -10.51 -18.03 -6.00
CA GLY A 53 -9.45 -17.01 -5.95
C GLY A 53 -8.68 -17.00 -4.63
N CYS A 54 -8.59 -15.82 -4.03
CA CYS A 54 -7.94 -15.53 -2.75
C CYS A 54 -8.44 -14.17 -2.22
N GLU A 55 -7.99 -13.75 -1.04
CA GLU A 55 -8.29 -12.41 -0.48
C GLU A 55 -7.89 -11.25 -1.43
N HIS A 56 -6.79 -11.42 -2.18
CA HIS A 56 -6.27 -10.39 -3.09
C HIS A 56 -7.16 -10.18 -4.33
N TYR A 57 -7.60 -11.28 -4.96
CA TYR A 57 -8.29 -11.29 -6.26
C TYR A 57 -9.24 -12.49 -6.37
N ARG A 58 -10.43 -12.28 -6.94
CA ARG A 58 -11.41 -13.32 -7.30
C ARG A 58 -11.12 -13.77 -8.72
N ARG A 59 -10.94 -15.06 -8.95
CA ARG A 59 -10.67 -15.61 -10.29
C ARG A 59 -10.77 -17.11 -10.31
N ARG A 60 -10.99 -17.65 -11.49
CA ARG A 60 -11.22 -19.08 -11.74
C ARG A 60 -9.96 -19.81 -12.24
N CYS A 61 -8.78 -19.30 -11.88
CA CYS A 61 -7.48 -19.95 -12.14
C CYS A 61 -6.41 -19.69 -11.06
N LYS A 62 -5.41 -20.58 -11.06
CA LYS A 62 -4.15 -20.49 -10.30
C LYS A 62 -2.99 -20.27 -11.27
N LEU A 63 -1.92 -19.62 -10.83
CA LEU A 63 -0.71 -19.37 -11.61
C LEU A 63 0.34 -20.44 -11.30
N ARG A 64 1.08 -20.92 -12.31
CA ARG A 64 2.31 -21.68 -12.10
C ARG A 64 3.51 -20.73 -12.17
N ALA A 65 4.19 -20.57 -11.05
CA ALA A 65 5.27 -19.60 -10.87
C ALA A 65 6.54 -20.07 -11.61
N PRO A 66 7.05 -19.37 -12.64
CA PRO A 66 8.19 -19.83 -13.44
C PRO A 66 9.53 -19.79 -12.66
N CYS A 67 9.59 -19.09 -11.52
CA CYS A 67 10.76 -19.00 -10.66
C CYS A 67 11.01 -20.24 -9.79
N CYS A 68 9.95 -20.97 -9.42
CA CYS A 68 10.02 -22.11 -8.49
C CYS A 68 9.14 -23.31 -8.90
N ASP A 69 8.43 -23.21 -10.03
CA ASP A 69 7.46 -24.17 -10.58
C ASP A 69 6.31 -24.56 -9.61
N GLN A 70 6.10 -23.79 -8.54
CA GLN A 70 4.99 -23.98 -7.60
C GLN A 70 3.69 -23.32 -8.09
N ILE A 71 2.56 -23.81 -7.59
CA ILE A 71 1.21 -23.29 -7.94
C ILE A 71 0.70 -22.39 -6.81
N PHE A 72 0.31 -21.17 -7.17
CA PHE A 72 -0.30 -20.20 -6.24
C PHE A 72 -1.55 -19.58 -6.83
N SER A 73 -2.47 -19.10 -5.98
CA SER A 73 -3.60 -18.30 -6.47
C SER A 73 -3.12 -17.05 -7.21
N CYS A 74 -2.26 -16.22 -6.60
CA CYS A 74 -1.69 -15.02 -7.25
C CYS A 74 -0.23 -14.75 -6.87
N ARG A 75 0.36 -13.71 -7.51
CA ARG A 75 1.67 -13.14 -7.14
C ARG A 75 1.79 -12.77 -5.66
N HIS A 76 0.73 -12.25 -5.04
CA HIS A 76 0.81 -11.82 -3.65
C HIS A 76 0.84 -13.02 -2.69
N CYS A 77 0.01 -14.05 -2.93
CA CYS A 77 0.11 -15.31 -2.20
C CYS A 77 1.48 -16.00 -2.40
N HIS A 78 2.05 -15.94 -3.61
CA HIS A 78 3.41 -16.42 -3.88
C HIS A 78 4.44 -15.62 -3.05
N ASN A 79 4.50 -14.30 -3.21
CA ASN A 79 5.50 -13.45 -2.57
C ASN A 79 5.43 -13.53 -1.04
N ALA A 80 4.21 -13.60 -0.46
CA ALA A 80 4.03 -13.80 0.97
C ALA A 80 4.57 -15.16 1.45
N ALA A 81 4.33 -16.24 0.68
CA ALA A 81 4.83 -17.56 1.00
C ALA A 81 6.37 -17.65 0.87
N THR A 82 6.97 -17.02 -0.15
CA THR A 82 8.42 -17.02 -0.34
C THR A 82 9.14 -16.12 0.67
N SER A 83 8.56 -14.98 1.06
CA SER A 83 9.12 -14.12 2.12
C SER A 83 9.05 -14.75 3.52
N ALA A 84 8.14 -15.71 3.73
CA ALA A 84 7.99 -16.43 4.99
C ALA A 84 8.96 -17.62 5.14
N LEU A 85 9.79 -17.93 4.13
CA LEU A 85 10.75 -19.03 4.18
C LEU A 85 11.90 -18.70 5.16
N SER A 86 12.33 -19.70 5.93
CA SER A 86 13.36 -19.55 6.97
C SER A 86 14.75 -19.16 6.45
N ASN A 87 15.03 -19.41 5.17
CA ASN A 87 16.30 -19.08 4.52
C ASN A 87 16.10 -17.85 3.61
N PRO A 88 16.69 -16.68 3.93
CA PRO A 88 16.56 -15.47 3.11
C PRO A 88 17.06 -15.60 1.67
N LYS A 89 17.88 -16.62 1.35
CA LYS A 89 18.32 -16.86 -0.04
C LYS A 89 17.22 -17.46 -0.92
N ASP A 90 16.19 -18.03 -0.31
CA ASP A 90 15.04 -18.60 -1.02
C ASP A 90 13.91 -17.56 -1.19
N HIS A 91 14.07 -16.35 -0.65
CA HIS A 91 13.15 -15.22 -0.83
C HIS A 91 13.24 -14.72 -2.28
N HIS A 92 12.10 -14.74 -2.98
CA HIS A 92 12.04 -14.27 -4.36
C HIS A 92 10.61 -13.87 -4.74
N GLU A 93 10.47 -12.95 -5.71
CA GLU A 93 9.17 -12.47 -6.17
C GLU A 93 8.73 -13.05 -7.50
N LEU A 94 7.41 -13.18 -7.68
CA LEU A 94 6.81 -13.59 -8.95
C LEU A 94 6.76 -12.42 -9.95
N VAL A 95 7.66 -12.44 -10.93
CA VAL A 95 7.61 -11.53 -12.08
C VAL A 95 6.39 -11.85 -12.95
N ARG A 96 5.32 -11.04 -12.80
CA ARG A 96 4.00 -11.26 -13.39
C ARG A 96 4.02 -11.59 -14.89
N ARG A 97 4.87 -10.92 -15.67
CA ARG A 97 4.98 -11.07 -17.14
C ARG A 97 5.54 -12.43 -17.56
N ASN A 98 6.28 -13.12 -16.69
CA ASN A 98 6.95 -14.38 -17.02
C ASN A 98 6.03 -15.60 -16.84
N VAL A 99 4.85 -15.44 -16.24
CA VAL A 99 3.87 -16.53 -16.06
C VAL A 99 3.34 -16.96 -17.42
N SER A 100 3.74 -18.15 -17.88
CA SER A 100 3.29 -18.75 -19.13
C SER A 100 2.13 -19.75 -18.94
N ARG A 101 2.05 -20.40 -17.78
CA ARG A 101 1.09 -21.49 -17.50
C ARG A 101 0.13 -21.14 -16.36
N VAL A 102 -1.13 -21.52 -16.53
CA VAL A 102 -2.22 -21.36 -15.55
C VAL A 102 -2.98 -22.67 -15.39
N ILE A 103 -3.55 -22.89 -14.21
CA ILE A 103 -4.37 -24.06 -13.89
C ILE A 103 -5.80 -23.58 -13.65
N CYS A 104 -6.77 -24.12 -14.40
CA CYS A 104 -8.18 -23.83 -14.19
C CYS A 104 -8.63 -24.28 -12.79
N ALA A 105 -9.25 -23.39 -12.01
CA ALA A 105 -9.73 -23.74 -10.67
C ALA A 105 -11.03 -24.57 -10.67
N VAL A 106 -11.71 -24.66 -11.82
CA VAL A 106 -12.98 -25.38 -12.01
C VAL A 106 -12.75 -26.85 -12.41
N CYS A 107 -11.75 -27.13 -13.24
CA CYS A 107 -11.53 -28.47 -13.84
C CYS A 107 -10.06 -28.95 -13.83
N ASP A 108 -9.21 -28.27 -13.06
CA ASP A 108 -7.77 -28.54 -12.82
C ASP A 108 -6.92 -28.72 -14.09
N THR A 109 -7.37 -28.19 -15.23
CA THR A 109 -6.61 -28.22 -16.48
C THR A 109 -5.48 -27.20 -16.44
N GLU A 110 -4.23 -27.67 -16.52
CA GLU A 110 -3.08 -26.82 -16.79
C GLU A 110 -3.00 -26.50 -18.29
N GLN A 111 -2.83 -25.23 -18.61
CA GLN A 111 -2.78 -24.72 -19.99
C GLN A 111 -1.87 -23.49 -20.08
N GLN A 112 -1.57 -23.06 -21.31
CA GLN A 112 -1.00 -21.74 -21.55
C GLN A 112 -1.98 -20.64 -21.08
N VAL A 113 -1.43 -19.49 -20.71
CA VAL A 113 -2.20 -18.28 -20.40
C VAL A 113 -3.14 -17.96 -21.55
N ALA A 114 -4.43 -17.98 -21.23
CA ALA A 114 -5.53 -17.53 -22.07
C ALA A 114 -6.63 -16.97 -21.15
N HIS A 115 -7.61 -16.25 -21.71
CA HIS A 115 -8.77 -15.77 -20.95
C HIS A 115 -9.71 -16.92 -20.56
N VAL A 116 -9.87 -17.91 -21.43
CA VAL A 116 -10.85 -19.00 -21.31
C VAL A 116 -10.15 -20.35 -21.12
N CYS A 117 -10.79 -21.25 -20.36
CA CYS A 117 -10.30 -22.61 -20.18
C CYS A 117 -10.53 -23.47 -21.42
N SER A 118 -9.47 -24.07 -21.95
CA SER A 118 -9.52 -24.90 -23.17
C SER A 118 -10.27 -26.22 -23.01
N LYS A 119 -10.55 -26.67 -21.78
CA LYS A 119 -11.29 -27.91 -21.50
C LYS A 119 -12.76 -27.67 -21.15
N CYS A 120 -13.06 -26.77 -20.21
CA CYS A 120 -14.43 -26.57 -19.72
C CYS A 120 -15.13 -25.30 -20.25
N GLY A 121 -14.41 -24.40 -20.93
CA GLY A 121 -15.00 -23.19 -21.52
C GLY A 121 -15.26 -22.03 -20.54
N VAL A 122 -14.97 -22.18 -19.24
CA VAL A 122 -15.11 -21.05 -18.29
C VAL A 122 -14.11 -19.93 -18.62
N LYS A 123 -14.53 -18.67 -18.57
CA LYS A 123 -13.59 -17.54 -18.42
C LYS A 123 -12.85 -17.73 -17.10
N MET A 124 -11.56 -17.44 -17.07
CA MET A 124 -10.73 -17.55 -15.87
C MET A 124 -10.74 -16.26 -15.02
N GLY A 125 -11.25 -15.16 -15.58
CA GLY A 125 -11.50 -13.88 -14.94
C GLY A 125 -12.55 -13.13 -15.78
N GLU A 126 -13.34 -12.23 -15.19
CA GLU A 126 -14.20 -11.34 -16.00
C GLU A 126 -13.34 -10.30 -16.73
N TYR A 127 -12.45 -9.64 -16.00
CA TYR A 127 -11.34 -8.88 -16.56
C TYR A 127 -10.13 -9.80 -16.74
N PHE A 128 -9.54 -9.77 -17.94
CA PHE A 128 -8.27 -10.41 -18.24
C PHE A 128 -7.32 -9.42 -18.93
N CYS A 129 -6.06 -9.40 -18.49
CA CYS A 129 -4.99 -8.68 -19.18
C CYS A 129 -3.82 -9.63 -19.44
N GLU A 130 -3.61 -9.95 -20.71
CA GLU A 130 -2.53 -10.83 -21.17
C GLU A 130 -1.14 -10.27 -20.86
N ILE A 131 -0.94 -8.96 -21.03
CA ILE A 131 0.35 -8.29 -20.75
C ILE A 131 0.74 -8.44 -19.28
N CYS A 132 -0.23 -8.33 -18.36
CA CYS A 132 0.01 -8.42 -16.91
C CYS A 132 -0.18 -9.83 -16.33
N ARG A 133 -0.68 -10.79 -17.13
CA ARG A 133 -1.13 -12.12 -16.67
C ARG A 133 -2.12 -12.01 -15.51
N PHE A 134 -3.02 -11.02 -15.61
CA PHE A 134 -3.95 -10.63 -14.56
C PHE A 134 -5.37 -11.07 -14.88
N TYR A 135 -6.05 -11.59 -13.85
CA TYR A 135 -7.40 -12.15 -13.90
C TYR A 135 -8.15 -11.71 -12.66
N GLU A 136 -9.34 -11.13 -12.83
CA GLU A 136 -10.20 -10.65 -11.74
C GLU A 136 -11.68 -10.76 -12.15
N ASP A 137 -12.51 -11.32 -11.26
CA ASP A 137 -13.96 -11.48 -11.47
C ASP A 137 -14.74 -10.23 -11.06
N ASP A 138 -14.20 -9.48 -10.10
CA ASP A 138 -14.81 -8.26 -9.59
C ASP A 138 -14.45 -7.05 -10.47
N THR A 139 -15.22 -6.83 -11.53
CA THR A 139 -15.06 -5.68 -12.44
C THR A 139 -15.52 -4.35 -11.87
N SER A 140 -16.15 -4.32 -10.69
CA SER A 140 -16.65 -3.07 -10.08
C SER A 140 -15.55 -2.06 -9.75
N LYS A 141 -14.31 -2.55 -9.59
CA LYS A 141 -13.11 -1.72 -9.36
C LYS A 141 -12.64 -0.99 -10.62
N GLY A 142 -13.24 -1.18 -11.80
CA GLY A 142 -12.86 -0.47 -13.02
C GLY A 142 -11.41 -0.70 -13.43
N GLN A 143 -11.02 -1.96 -13.62
CA GLN A 143 -9.68 -2.35 -14.04
C GLN A 143 -9.38 -1.86 -15.46
N PHE A 144 -8.17 -1.36 -15.68
CA PHE A 144 -7.67 -1.06 -17.02
C PHE A 144 -6.16 -1.26 -17.10
N HIS A 145 -5.64 -1.53 -18.30
CA HIS A 145 -4.20 -1.54 -18.54
C HIS A 145 -3.76 -0.13 -18.97
N CYS A 146 -2.65 0.36 -18.44
CA CYS A 146 -1.98 1.54 -18.97
C CYS A 146 -0.70 1.11 -19.67
N ASP A 147 -0.67 1.22 -21.01
CA ASP A 147 0.47 0.79 -21.83
C ASP A 147 1.75 1.54 -21.47
N ASP A 148 1.68 2.86 -21.24
CA ASP A 148 2.83 3.68 -20.82
C ASP A 148 3.43 3.24 -19.46
N CYS A 149 2.61 2.67 -18.55
CA CYS A 149 3.11 2.04 -17.32
C CYS A 149 3.50 0.57 -17.54
N GLY A 150 2.89 -0.10 -18.51
CA GLY A 150 2.92 -1.55 -18.68
C GLY A 150 2.32 -2.33 -17.50
N ILE A 151 1.40 -1.73 -16.73
CA ILE A 151 0.74 -2.35 -15.56
C ILE A 151 -0.77 -2.05 -15.55
N CYS A 152 -1.56 -2.93 -14.94
CA CYS A 152 -2.97 -2.67 -14.68
C CYS A 152 -3.17 -1.71 -13.49
N ARG A 153 -4.16 -0.82 -13.62
CA ARG A 153 -4.66 0.09 -12.59
C ARG A 153 -6.14 -0.22 -12.32
N VAL A 154 -6.70 0.45 -11.32
CA VAL A 154 -8.12 0.39 -10.91
C VAL A 154 -8.68 1.80 -10.76
N GLY A 155 -10.00 1.94 -10.81
CA GLY A 155 -10.73 3.20 -10.69
C GLY A 155 -11.29 3.77 -11.99
N GLY A 156 -11.33 2.98 -13.08
CA GLY A 156 -11.85 3.41 -14.39
C GLY A 156 -10.80 4.13 -15.24
N CYS A 157 -10.67 3.79 -16.52
CA CYS A 157 -9.65 4.37 -17.40
C CYS A 157 -9.88 5.87 -17.62
N GLU A 158 -11.15 6.27 -17.70
CA GLU A 158 -11.65 7.62 -17.88
C GLU A 158 -11.29 8.58 -16.74
N ASN A 159 -11.08 8.05 -15.52
CA ASN A 159 -10.75 8.85 -14.33
C ASN A 159 -9.25 9.08 -14.16
N PHE A 160 -8.42 8.52 -15.05
CA PHE A 160 -6.96 8.63 -14.99
C PHE A 160 -6.34 9.19 -16.26
N PHE A 161 -5.14 9.75 -16.13
CA PHE A 161 -4.27 10.07 -17.26
C PHE A 161 -2.82 9.66 -16.94
N HIS A 162 -2.05 9.31 -17.96
CA HIS A 162 -0.62 9.08 -17.80
C HIS A 162 0.17 10.40 -17.99
N CYS A 163 0.90 10.82 -16.97
CA CYS A 163 1.84 11.92 -17.07
C CYS A 163 3.20 11.40 -17.51
N LYS A 164 3.57 11.63 -18.79
CA LYS A 164 4.80 11.11 -19.39
C LYS A 164 6.08 11.57 -18.67
N LYS A 165 6.11 12.80 -18.15
CA LYS A 165 7.27 13.34 -17.42
C LYS A 165 7.41 12.72 -16.01
N CYS A 166 6.33 12.53 -15.26
CA CYS A 166 6.37 11.78 -14.00
C CYS A 166 6.52 10.27 -14.21
N ALA A 167 6.23 9.76 -15.42
CA ALA A 167 6.11 8.35 -15.77
C ALA A 167 5.11 7.59 -14.87
N SER A 168 3.94 8.19 -14.62
CA SER A 168 2.89 7.66 -13.74
C SER A 168 1.48 7.99 -14.19
N CYS A 169 0.52 7.15 -13.83
CA CYS A 169 -0.91 7.48 -13.86
C CYS A 169 -1.31 8.32 -12.65
N TYR A 170 -2.19 9.31 -12.85
CA TYR A 170 -2.82 10.12 -11.81
C TYR A 170 -4.32 10.33 -12.11
N SER A 171 -5.11 10.69 -11.08
CA SER A 171 -6.48 11.19 -11.25
C SER A 171 -6.51 12.34 -12.25
N VAL A 172 -7.54 12.40 -13.11
CA VAL A 172 -7.74 13.52 -14.05
C VAL A 172 -7.80 14.89 -13.39
N GLU A 173 -8.14 14.98 -12.10
CA GLU A 173 -8.11 16.22 -11.31
C GLU A 173 -6.70 16.84 -11.19
N LEU A 174 -5.67 15.99 -11.22
CA LEU A 174 -4.26 16.40 -11.18
C LEU A 174 -3.71 16.77 -12.57
N ARG A 175 -4.52 16.70 -13.63
CA ARG A 175 -4.11 17.14 -14.97
C ARG A 175 -3.79 18.63 -14.93
N ASP A 176 -2.61 18.98 -15.44
CA ASP A 176 -2.04 20.34 -15.52
C ASP A 176 -1.87 21.11 -14.18
N ASN A 177 -2.28 20.51 -13.05
CA ASN A 177 -2.25 21.13 -11.72
C ASN A 177 -1.16 20.60 -10.76
N HIS A 178 -0.53 19.46 -11.06
CA HIS A 178 0.50 18.86 -10.19
C HIS A 178 1.91 19.40 -10.49
N LEU A 179 2.75 19.51 -9.44
CA LEU A 179 4.16 19.86 -9.62
C LEU A 179 4.91 18.67 -10.24
N CYS A 180 5.08 18.73 -11.55
CA CYS A 180 5.57 17.63 -12.36
C CYS A 180 7.10 17.45 -12.24
N VAL A 181 7.53 16.54 -11.35
CA VAL A 181 8.93 16.11 -11.16
C VAL A 181 9.19 14.86 -12.00
N GLU A 182 10.36 14.80 -12.64
CA GLU A 182 10.71 13.69 -13.52
C GLU A 182 10.80 12.37 -12.76
N ASN A 183 10.21 11.30 -13.31
CA ASN A 183 10.26 9.94 -12.75
C ASN A 183 9.85 9.83 -11.26
N SER A 184 8.96 10.71 -10.75
CA SER A 184 8.66 10.85 -9.31
C SER A 184 8.22 9.55 -8.60
N MET A 185 7.72 8.56 -9.35
CA MET A 185 7.32 7.23 -8.85
C MET A 185 8.39 6.14 -8.98
N LYS A 186 9.46 6.34 -9.75
CA LYS A 186 10.52 5.32 -9.97
C LYS A 186 11.62 5.40 -8.91
N HIS A 187 11.21 5.59 -7.67
CA HIS A 187 12.08 5.71 -6.51
C HIS A 187 11.52 4.90 -5.34
N HIS A 188 12.35 4.68 -4.33
CA HIS A 188 11.94 4.06 -3.07
C HIS A 188 11.28 5.10 -2.15
N CYS A 189 10.31 4.67 -1.36
CA CYS A 189 9.73 5.50 -0.30
C CYS A 189 10.85 5.93 0.67
N PRO A 190 11.04 7.23 0.96
CA PRO A 190 12.14 7.70 1.81
C PRO A 190 12.00 7.30 3.29
N ILE A 191 10.89 6.66 3.68
CA ILE A 191 10.63 6.21 5.06
C ILE A 191 10.79 4.68 5.17
N CYS A 192 10.01 3.90 4.41
CA CYS A 192 10.03 2.43 4.48
C CYS A 192 10.95 1.74 3.45
N TYR A 193 11.56 2.50 2.53
CA TYR A 193 12.44 2.02 1.45
C TYR A 193 11.82 1.01 0.47
N GLU A 194 10.52 0.75 0.53
CA GLU A 194 9.78 -0.02 -0.48
C GLU A 194 9.66 0.77 -1.80
N TYR A 195 9.73 0.08 -2.95
CA TYR A 195 9.70 0.69 -4.27
C TYR A 195 8.29 1.16 -4.66
N LEU A 196 8.11 2.47 -4.88
CA LEU A 196 6.80 3.13 -4.99
C LEU A 196 5.97 2.66 -6.20
N PHE A 197 6.60 2.24 -7.29
CA PHE A 197 5.89 1.90 -8.54
C PHE A 197 5.21 0.53 -8.51
N ASP A 198 5.82 -0.46 -7.83
CA ASP A 198 5.30 -1.83 -7.76
C ASP A 198 4.49 -2.13 -6.49
N SER A 199 4.56 -1.23 -5.49
CA SER A 199 3.75 -1.31 -4.27
C SER A 199 2.25 -1.26 -4.56
N VAL A 200 1.49 -1.91 -3.69
CA VAL A 200 0.02 -1.81 -3.63
C VAL A 200 -0.45 -0.71 -2.68
N GLN A 201 0.46 -0.08 -1.92
CA GLN A 201 0.13 1.01 -1.01
C GLN A 201 -0.25 2.28 -1.77
N SER A 202 -1.18 3.06 -1.22
CA SER A 202 -1.50 4.39 -1.75
C SER A 202 -0.29 5.33 -1.59
N THR A 203 -0.12 6.23 -2.54
CA THR A 203 1.00 7.18 -2.59
C THR A 203 0.49 8.61 -2.63
N THR A 204 1.30 9.56 -2.16
CA THR A 204 0.97 10.98 -2.10
C THR A 204 2.11 11.82 -2.67
N ILE A 205 1.76 12.78 -3.52
CA ILE A 205 2.70 13.77 -4.07
C ILE A 205 2.71 14.96 -3.11
N MET A 206 3.84 15.21 -2.46
CA MET A 206 4.01 16.35 -1.57
C MET A 206 4.07 17.67 -2.37
N LYS A 207 3.84 18.81 -1.72
CA LYS A 207 3.92 20.15 -2.36
C LYS A 207 5.25 20.43 -3.08
N CYS A 208 6.34 19.76 -2.67
CA CYS A 208 7.65 19.83 -3.31
C CYS A 208 7.83 18.91 -4.53
N GLY A 209 6.79 18.16 -4.94
CA GLY A 209 6.77 17.27 -6.10
C GLY A 209 7.34 15.86 -5.86
N HIS A 210 8.01 15.62 -4.73
CA HIS A 210 8.45 14.29 -4.34
C HIS A 210 7.27 13.42 -3.86
N THR A 211 7.38 12.10 -4.07
CA THR A 211 6.33 11.13 -3.72
C THR A 211 6.79 10.19 -2.59
N MET A 212 5.85 9.77 -1.75
CA MET A 212 6.03 8.68 -0.78
C MET A 212 4.70 7.93 -0.54
N HIS A 213 4.72 6.82 0.21
CA HIS A 213 3.48 6.17 0.64
C HIS A 213 2.65 7.09 1.54
N TYR A 214 1.33 7.04 1.39
CA TYR A 214 0.39 7.87 2.16
C TYR A 214 0.50 7.58 3.67
N ASN A 215 0.61 6.31 4.05
CA ASN A 215 0.76 5.90 5.45
C ASN A 215 2.06 6.48 6.05
N CYS A 216 3.19 6.33 5.36
CA CYS A 216 4.46 6.93 5.77
C CYS A 216 4.40 8.46 5.87
N PHE A 217 3.65 9.13 4.99
CA PHE A 217 3.41 10.56 5.07
C PHE A 217 2.60 10.93 6.33
N GLN A 218 1.53 10.19 6.63
CA GLN A 218 0.73 10.42 7.85
C GLN A 218 1.56 10.19 9.12
N GLU A 219 2.34 9.11 9.19
CA GLU A 219 3.26 8.83 10.30
C GLU A 219 4.29 9.96 10.49
N MET A 220 4.88 10.43 9.40
CA MET A 220 5.82 11.55 9.39
C MET A 220 5.19 12.84 9.95
N ILE A 221 3.97 13.20 9.51
CA ILE A 221 3.25 14.37 10.03
C ILE A 221 2.84 14.19 11.50
N ASN A 222 2.41 13.00 11.92
CA ASN A 222 2.06 12.69 13.31
C ASN A 222 3.28 12.78 14.27
N GLN A 223 4.50 12.63 13.75
CA GLN A 223 5.75 12.86 14.48
C GLN A 223 6.23 14.32 14.40
N ASN A 224 5.37 15.25 13.98
CA ASN A 224 5.68 16.67 13.72
C ASN A 224 6.78 16.91 12.67
N GLN A 225 7.09 15.93 11.81
CA GLN A 225 8.09 16.08 10.74
C GLN A 225 7.45 16.68 9.48
N TYR A 226 7.27 18.00 9.48
CA TYR A 226 6.66 18.74 8.37
C TYR A 226 7.60 18.94 7.15
N ARG A 227 8.84 18.47 7.20
CA ARG A 227 9.86 18.65 6.16
C ARG A 227 9.99 17.40 5.29
N CYS A 228 10.03 17.59 3.97
CA CYS A 228 10.30 16.51 3.02
C CYS A 228 11.68 15.87 3.31
N PRO A 229 11.78 14.54 3.51
CA PRO A 229 13.07 13.88 3.78
C PRO A 229 14.09 14.01 2.65
N ILE A 230 13.63 14.28 1.41
CA ILE A 230 14.47 14.32 0.20
C ILE A 230 15.03 15.73 -0.07
N CYS A 231 14.30 16.79 0.27
CA CYS A 231 14.67 18.18 -0.09
C CYS A 231 14.43 19.22 1.01
N SER A 232 14.07 18.79 2.22
CA SER A 232 13.83 19.62 3.41
C SER A 232 12.72 20.68 3.33
N LYS A 233 12.08 20.89 2.17
CA LYS A 233 10.91 21.77 1.99
C LYS A 233 9.73 21.39 2.90
N SER A 234 9.01 22.39 3.40
CA SER A 234 7.75 22.22 4.12
C SER A 234 6.70 21.60 3.21
N VAL A 235 6.05 20.51 3.63
CA VAL A 235 5.09 19.76 2.79
C VAL A 235 3.63 19.97 3.15
N VAL A 236 3.36 20.49 4.36
CA VAL A 236 2.03 20.92 4.82
C VAL A 236 1.93 22.46 4.82
N ASP A 237 0.80 23.02 5.26
CA ASP A 237 0.73 24.45 5.57
C ASP A 237 1.30 24.70 6.97
N MET A 238 2.25 25.62 7.06
CA MET A 238 2.98 25.96 8.30
C MET A 238 2.66 27.38 8.79
N SER A 239 1.73 28.09 8.16
CA SER A 239 1.45 29.51 8.42
C SER A 239 1.20 29.78 9.92
N ARG A 240 0.31 29.00 10.55
CA ARG A 240 0.03 29.09 12.01
C ARG A 240 1.22 28.76 12.90
N THR A 241 2.13 27.90 12.44
CA THR A 241 3.35 27.58 13.19
C THR A 241 4.36 28.71 13.11
N TRP A 242 4.41 29.42 11.98
CA TRP A 242 5.23 30.63 11.81
C TRP A 242 4.66 31.81 12.60
N GLU A 243 3.34 32.00 12.61
CA GLU A 243 2.66 33.00 13.44
C GLU A 243 3.01 32.83 14.93
N ARG A 244 2.87 31.61 15.48
CA ARG A 244 3.25 31.35 16.89
C ARG A 244 4.74 31.56 17.16
N LEU A 245 5.60 31.23 16.19
CA LEU A 245 7.04 31.44 16.30
C LEU A 245 7.41 32.93 16.30
N GLU A 246 6.64 33.77 15.59
CA GLU A 246 6.77 35.23 15.65
C GLU A 246 6.40 35.78 17.03
N GLU A 247 5.30 35.30 17.62
CA GLU A 247 4.90 35.65 19.00
C GLU A 247 5.97 35.23 20.03
N GLU A 248 6.52 34.02 19.91
CA GLU A 248 7.60 33.51 20.78
C GLU A 248 8.89 34.35 20.66
N ILE A 249 9.21 34.84 19.46
CA ILE A 249 10.36 35.72 19.18
C ILE A 249 10.14 37.14 19.75
N GLU A 250 8.97 37.74 19.54
CA GLU A 250 8.66 39.07 20.07
C GLU A 250 8.65 39.09 21.61
N ALA A 251 8.16 38.01 22.23
CA ALA A 251 8.16 37.85 23.68
C ALA A 251 9.56 37.61 24.29
N THR A 252 10.58 37.29 23.49
CA THR A 252 11.90 36.86 23.97
C THR A 252 13.02 37.75 23.44
N ALA A 253 13.26 38.88 24.11
CA ALA A 253 14.37 39.78 23.74
C ALA A 253 15.74 39.07 23.86
N MET A 254 16.51 39.06 22.78
CA MET A 254 17.89 38.54 22.78
C MET A 254 18.83 39.45 23.60
N PRO A 255 19.86 38.91 24.27
CA PRO A 255 20.94 39.71 24.84
C PRO A 255 21.75 40.44 23.76
N GLU A 256 22.33 41.60 24.10
CA GLU A 256 23.03 42.50 23.18
C GLU A 256 24.20 41.83 22.42
N GLU A 257 24.91 40.89 23.06
CA GLU A 257 25.98 40.10 22.43
C GLU A 257 25.52 39.23 21.24
N TYR A 258 24.20 38.98 21.13
CA TYR A 258 23.56 38.24 20.04
C TYR A 258 22.87 39.15 19.00
N HIS A 259 23.01 40.47 19.11
CA HIS A 259 22.37 41.43 18.19
C HIS A 259 23.14 41.56 16.87
N TYR A 260 23.17 40.49 16.08
CA TYR A 260 23.80 40.44 14.77
C TYR A 260 22.96 39.69 13.73
N ASP A 261 23.16 40.05 12.47
CA ASP A 261 22.57 39.35 11.33
C ASP A 261 23.37 38.10 10.95
N VAL A 262 22.68 36.99 10.68
CA VAL A 262 23.24 35.78 10.09
C VAL A 262 22.77 35.60 8.64
N PRO A 263 23.63 35.11 7.72
CA PRO A 263 23.21 34.68 6.40
C PRO A 263 22.49 33.33 6.50
N ILE A 264 21.32 33.24 5.86
CA ILE A 264 20.44 32.08 5.87
C ILE A 264 20.08 31.62 4.47
N LEU A 265 19.93 30.30 4.29
CA LEU A 265 19.26 29.71 3.13
C LEU A 265 17.87 29.23 3.57
N CYS A 266 16.83 29.62 2.83
CA CYS A 266 15.48 29.12 3.05
C CYS A 266 15.24 27.84 2.26
N ASN A 267 14.87 26.75 2.93
CA ASN A 267 14.56 25.47 2.27
C ASN A 267 13.29 25.57 1.40
N ASP A 268 12.32 26.41 1.78
CA ASP A 268 11.03 26.51 1.09
C ASP A 268 11.12 27.24 -0.24
N CYS A 269 11.77 28.41 -0.29
CA CYS A 269 11.92 29.19 -1.53
C CYS A 269 13.29 29.06 -2.22
N ASN A 270 14.26 28.35 -1.62
CA ASN A 270 15.65 28.20 -2.06
C ASN A 270 16.47 29.50 -2.17
N ASN A 271 15.94 30.66 -1.74
CA ASN A 271 16.67 31.93 -1.74
C ASN A 271 17.54 32.08 -0.49
N THR A 272 18.66 32.78 -0.67
CA THR A 272 19.52 33.25 0.43
C THR A 272 19.11 34.65 0.88
N SER A 273 19.10 34.90 2.19
CA SER A 273 18.82 36.22 2.77
C SER A 273 19.65 36.43 4.04
N ARG A 274 19.63 37.64 4.61
CA ARG A 274 20.09 37.88 5.98
C ARG A 274 18.87 37.94 6.90
N ALA A 275 19.04 37.51 8.13
CA ALA A 275 18.06 37.63 9.20
C ALA A 275 18.79 37.86 10.53
N PHE A 276 18.16 38.64 11.42
CA PHE A 276 18.63 38.81 12.79
C PHE A 276 18.72 37.46 13.49
N PHE A 277 19.80 37.23 14.24
CA PHE A 277 20.00 35.98 14.96
C PHE A 277 19.01 35.84 16.12
N HIS A 278 18.28 34.73 16.17
CA HIS A 278 17.39 34.42 17.28
C HIS A 278 17.39 32.92 17.57
N ILE A 279 17.40 32.55 18.85
CA ILE A 279 17.51 31.14 19.30
C ILE A 279 16.38 30.24 18.78
N PHE A 280 15.19 30.79 18.59
CA PHE A 280 14.01 30.03 18.11
C PHE A 280 13.95 29.87 16.57
N GLY A 281 14.58 30.75 15.79
CA GLY A 281 14.56 30.63 14.33
C GLY A 281 14.75 31.94 13.57
N HIS A 282 14.97 31.81 12.26
CA HIS A 282 15.35 32.92 11.38
C HIS A 282 14.34 33.08 10.23
N LYS A 283 13.66 34.22 10.16
CA LYS A 283 12.60 34.49 9.18
C LYS A 283 13.18 34.74 7.79
N CYS A 284 12.74 34.00 6.78
CA CYS A 284 13.10 34.29 5.39
C CYS A 284 12.49 35.62 4.92
N SER A 285 13.31 36.54 4.41
CA SER A 285 12.81 37.84 3.91
C SER A 285 11.84 37.70 2.72
N HIS A 286 12.05 36.70 1.86
CA HIS A 286 11.31 36.48 0.61
C HIS A 286 9.93 35.83 0.82
N CYS A 287 9.86 34.71 1.54
CA CYS A 287 8.63 33.91 1.67
C CYS A 287 8.12 33.79 3.11
N LYS A 288 8.71 34.52 4.07
CA LYS A 288 8.35 34.59 5.50
C LYS A 288 8.43 33.27 6.29
N SER A 289 8.72 32.15 5.64
CA SER A 289 8.98 30.86 6.29
C SER A 289 10.20 30.88 7.21
N TYR A 290 10.09 30.17 8.33
CA TYR A 290 11.19 29.87 9.25
C TYR A 290 11.86 28.51 9.00
N ASN A 291 11.48 27.81 7.91
CA ASN A 291 12.21 26.62 7.45
C ASN A 291 13.52 27.03 6.76
N THR A 292 14.46 27.53 7.56
CA THR A 292 15.72 28.12 7.15
C THR A 292 16.90 27.42 7.85
N ARG A 293 18.10 27.58 7.30
CA ARG A 293 19.35 27.19 7.95
C ARG A 293 20.36 28.32 7.83
N VAL A 294 21.13 28.55 8.88
CA VAL A 294 22.33 29.40 8.81
C VAL A 294 23.34 28.73 7.88
N VAL A 295 23.96 29.53 7.02
CA VAL A 295 25.07 29.10 6.16
C VAL A 295 26.34 29.82 6.59
N ALA A 296 27.52 29.22 6.35
CA ALA A 296 28.75 29.98 6.48
C ALA A 296 28.76 31.10 5.43
N GLY A 297 29.00 32.35 5.85
CA GLY A 297 29.24 33.43 4.91
C GLY A 297 30.53 33.17 4.13
N THR A 298 30.55 33.49 2.84
CA THR A 298 31.74 33.40 1.98
C THR A 298 32.72 34.56 2.20
N ASP A 299 32.71 35.15 3.40
CA ASP A 299 33.53 36.28 3.80
C ASP A 299 34.70 35.79 4.66
N ASP A 300 35.74 35.31 3.98
CA ASP A 300 37.07 35.01 4.55
C ASP A 300 37.77 36.31 4.99
N ASN A 301 37.27 36.93 6.06
CA ASN A 301 38.01 37.81 6.96
C ASN A 301 37.13 38.26 8.12
N HIS A 302 37.21 37.57 9.26
CA HIS A 302 37.18 38.19 10.59
C HIS A 302 37.97 37.29 11.54
N GLN A 303 39.11 37.80 12.02
CA GLN A 303 39.98 37.10 12.96
C GLN A 303 39.21 36.87 14.27
N ARG A 304 39.06 35.62 14.70
CA ARG A 304 38.72 35.35 16.11
C ARG A 304 39.96 35.67 16.95
N PRO A 305 39.90 36.55 17.95
CA PRO A 305 41.01 36.70 18.88
C PRO A 305 41.18 35.39 19.66
N SER A 306 42.41 34.87 19.70
CA SER A 306 42.74 33.66 20.47
C SER A 306 42.77 33.97 21.97
N PRO A 307 42.13 33.15 22.83
CA PRO A 307 42.20 33.31 24.27
C PRO A 307 43.53 32.76 24.81
N ALA A 308 44.59 33.57 24.69
CA ALA A 308 45.87 33.34 25.35
C ALA A 308 46.52 34.70 25.63
N ASP A 309 46.32 35.21 26.86
CA ASP A 309 47.30 35.94 27.67
C ASP A 309 46.65 36.41 28.98
N GLN A 310 46.42 35.43 29.87
CA GLN A 310 46.28 35.66 31.31
C GLN A 310 47.31 34.79 32.04
N ASN A 311 48.59 35.20 31.97
CA ASN A 311 49.58 34.88 33.00
C ASN A 311 50.86 35.71 32.83
N SER A 312 50.93 36.86 33.50
CA SER A 312 52.15 37.55 33.96
C SER A 312 51.76 38.61 34.98
#